data_AF-A0A5J4K623-F1
#
_entry.id   AF-A0A5J4K623-F1
#
_cell.length_a   1.000
_cell.length_b   1.000
_cell.length_c   1.000
_cell.angle_alpha   90.00
_cell.angle_beta   90.00
_cell.angle_gamma   90.00
#
_symmetry.space_group_name_H-M   'P 1'
#
loop_
_entity.id
_entity.type
_entity.pdbx_description
1 polymer ?
#
loop_
_entity_poly.entity_id
_entity_poly.type
_entity_poly.pdbx_seq_one_letter_code
_entity_poly.pdbx_strand_id
1 'polypeptide(L)' 'MPRKGELSKTARASLANREEVNHLTSRICAKCGEPIMLKELQPVKVIGKGMVYYHKSHYNIQQ' A
#
# COMPACT_ATOMS: atom_id res chain seq x y z
N MET A 1 -19.57 36.33 12.28
CA MET A 1 -19.58 35.28 11.23
C MET A 1 -18.13 34.96 10.88
N PRO A 2 -17.60 33.75 11.15
CA PRO A 2 -16.19 33.45 10.91
C PRO A 2 -15.93 33.22 9.41
N ARG A 3 -14.82 33.75 8.90
CA ARG A 3 -14.45 33.74 7.48
C ARG A 3 -14.11 32.32 7.02
N LYS A 4 -14.75 31.87 5.94
CA LYS A 4 -14.43 30.63 5.22
C LYS A 4 -12.96 30.69 4.77
N GLY A 5 -12.06 29.92 5.39
CA GLY A 5 -10.70 29.77 4.85
C GLY A 5 -9.60 29.36 5.83
N GLU A 6 -9.77 29.51 7.14
CA GLU A 6 -8.76 29.00 8.08
C GLU A 6 -9.04 27.53 8.40
N LEU A 7 -8.40 26.65 7.64
CA LEU A 7 -8.14 25.28 8.07
C LEU A 7 -7.56 25.33 9.49
N SER A 8 -8.32 24.79 10.45
CA SER A 8 -7.94 24.73 11.86
C SER A 8 -6.50 24.21 12.00
N LYS A 9 -5.73 24.83 12.90
CA LYS A 9 -4.33 24.44 13.18
C LYS A 9 -4.21 22.95 13.53
N THR A 10 -5.27 22.33 14.06
CA THR A 10 -5.35 20.88 14.31
C THR A 10 -5.48 20.03 13.03
N ALA A 11 -6.14 20.52 11.98
CA ALA A 11 -6.29 19.78 10.72
C ALA A 11 -4.97 19.66 9.96
N ARG A 12 -4.07 20.64 10.09
CA ARG A 12 -2.71 20.57 9.50
C ARG A 12 -1.81 19.54 10.19
N ALA A 13 -1.94 19.36 11.50
CA ALA A 13 -1.14 18.40 12.26
C ALA A 13 -1.48 16.95 11.94
N SER A 14 -2.75 16.63 11.65
CA SER A 14 -3.18 15.26 11.34
C SER A 14 -2.70 14.73 9.98
N LEU A 15 -2.31 15.59 9.03
CA LEU A 15 -1.79 15.18 7.73
C LEU A 15 -0.30 14.80 7.76
N ALA A 16 0.45 15.29 8.76
CA ALA A 16 1.89 15.08 8.86
C ALA A 16 2.29 13.68 9.35
N ASN A 17 1.34 12.90 9.91
CA ASN A 17 1.58 11.56 10.43
C ASN A 17 1.21 10.44 9.44
N ARG A 18 1.03 10.76 8.16
CA ARG A 18 1.00 9.76 7.09
C ARG A 18 2.43 9.49 6.60
N GLU A 19 3.32 9.15 7.53
CA GLU A 19 4.53 8.46 7.11
C GLU A 19 4.07 7.18 6.42
N GLU A 20 4.34 7.07 5.12
CA GLU A 20 4.20 5.81 4.40
C GLU A 20 5.20 4.83 5.02
N VAL A 21 4.81 4.21 6.14
CA VAL A 21 5.65 3.24 6.84
C VAL A 21 5.81 2.06 5.90
N ASN A 22 6.91 2.04 5.16
CA ASN A 22 7.30 0.89 4.37
C ASN A 22 7.79 -0.19 5.34
N HIS A 23 6.85 -1.05 5.75
CA HIS A 23 7.11 -2.18 6.63
C HIS A 23 6.88 -3.49 5.89
N LEU A 24 7.44 -4.58 6.44
CA LEU A 24 7.12 -5.94 6.01
C LEU A 24 5.67 -6.24 6.32
N THR A 25 4.92 -6.66 5.30
CA THR A 25 3.53 -7.08 5.47
C THR A 25 3.47 -8.55 5.85
N SER A 26 2.35 -8.98 6.43
CA SER A 26 2.08 -10.40 6.71
C SER A 26 1.76 -11.22 5.44
N ARG A 27 1.91 -10.63 4.24
CA ARG A 27 1.62 -11.29 2.97
C ARG A 27 2.89 -11.90 2.39
N ILE A 28 2.75 -13.11 1.86
CA ILE A 28 3.84 -13.87 1.25
C ILE A 28 3.71 -13.85 -0.27
N CYS A 29 4.82 -13.67 -0.97
CA CYS A 29 4.83 -13.73 -2.42
C CYS A 29 4.61 -15.14 -2.93
N ALA A 30 3.62 -15.31 -3.81
CA ALA A 30 3.33 -16.61 -4.41
C ALA A 30 4.38 -17.10 -5.42
N LYS A 31 5.37 -16.28 -5.81
CA LYS A 31 6.45 -16.66 -6.72
C LYS A 31 7.72 -17.13 -5.99
N CYS A 32 8.19 -16.39 -4.98
CA CYS A 32 9.42 -16.71 -4.25
C CYS A 32 9.22 -17.25 -2.83
N GLY A 33 8.02 -17.12 -2.24
CA GLY A 33 7.74 -17.58 -0.88
C GLY A 33 8.24 -16.66 0.24
N GLU A 34 8.75 -15.46 -0.08
CA GLU A 34 9.23 -14.49 0.90
C GLU A 34 8.17 -13.47 1.31
N PRO A 35 8.27 -12.87 2.52
CA PRO A 35 7.40 -11.78 2.93
C PRO A 35 7.57 -10.55 2.04
N ILE A 36 6.48 -9.81 1.82
CA ILE A 36 6.46 -8.68 0.90
C ILE A 36 6.47 -7.37 1.69
N MET A 37 7.36 -6.44 1.33
CA MET A 37 7.29 -5.06 1.82
C MET A 37 6.07 -4.34 1.28
N LEU A 38 5.45 -3.46 2.07
CA LEU A 38 4.26 -2.71 1.67
C LEU A 38 4.45 -1.97 0.34
N LYS A 39 5.64 -1.40 0.13
CA LYS A 39 5.99 -0.69 -1.12
C LYS A 39 6.06 -1.61 -2.35
N GLU A 40 6.37 -2.89 -2.15
CA GLU A 40 6.50 -3.89 -3.21
C GLU A 40 5.28 -4.80 -3.34
N LEU A 41 4.27 -4.63 -2.48
CA LEU A 41 3.07 -5.45 -2.49
C LEU A 41 2.27 -5.21 -3.77
N GLN A 42 2.17 -6.25 -4.59
CA GLN A 42 1.35 -6.28 -5.80
C GLN A 42 0.22 -7.32 -5.62
N PRO A 43 -1.01 -6.87 -5.31
CA PRO A 43 -2.17 -7.76 -5.26
C PRO A 43 -2.69 -8.05 -6.66
N VAL A 44 -2.93 -9.32 -6.96
CA VAL A 44 -3.39 -9.82 -8.27
C VAL A 44 -4.61 -10.72 -8.04
N LYS A 45 -5.71 -10.43 -8.72
CA LYS A 45 -6.91 -11.28 -8.67
C LYS A 45 -6.77 -12.38 -9.72
N VAL A 46 -6.63 -13.62 -9.26
CA VAL A 46 -6.54 -14.80 -10.12
C VAL A 46 -7.90 -15.52 -10.14
N ILE A 47 -8.45 -15.71 -11.32
CA ILE A 47 -9.72 -16.42 -11.52
C ILE A 47 -9.59 -17.85 -10.96
N GLY A 48 -10.51 -18.25 -10.09
CA GLY A 48 -10.53 -19.58 -9.45
C GLY A 48 -9.65 -19.76 -8.20
N LYS A 49 -8.71 -18.83 -7.92
CA LYS A 49 -7.84 -18.88 -6.71
C LYS A 49 -8.07 -17.72 -5.74
N GLY A 50 -8.65 -16.60 -6.20
CA GLY A 50 -8.90 -15.42 -5.39
C GLY A 50 -7.76 -14.39 -5.48
N MET A 51 -7.51 -13.65 -4.39
CA MET A 51 -6.42 -12.69 -4.33
C MET A 51 -5.09 -13.37 -4.04
N VAL A 52 -4.11 -13.12 -4.88
CA VAL A 52 -2.73 -13.61 -4.75
C VAL A 52 -1.80 -12.41 -4.67
N TYR A 53 -0.76 -12.50 -3.85
CA TYR A 53 0.18 -11.40 -3.62
C TYR A 53 1.52 -11.74 -4.25
N TYR A 54 2.11 -10.75 -4.91
CA TYR A 54 3.43 -10.85 -5.53
C TYR A 54 4.26 -9.62 -5.15
N HIS A 55 5.59 -9.73 -5.22
CA HIS A 55 6.43 -8.54 -5.34
C HIS A 55 6.18 -7.90 -6.72
N LYS A 56 6.25 -6.57 -6.80
CA LYS A 56 6.17 -5.84 -8.08
C LYS A 56 7.15 -6.40 -9.12
N SER A 57 8.38 -6.71 -8.72
CA SER A 57 9.42 -7.32 -9.56
C SER A 57 9.07 -8.74 -10.04
N HIS A 58 8.28 -9.47 -9.26
CA HIS A 58 7.86 -10.83 -9.59
C HIS A 58 6.63 -10.88 -10.49
N TYR A 59 5.77 -9.87 -10.39
CA TYR A 59 4.63 -9.68 -11.26
C TYR A 59 5.06 -9.01 -12.56
N ASN A 60 5.81 -9.74 -13.38
CA ASN A 60 6.16 -9.31 -14.71
C ASN A 60 4.99 -9.65 -15.64
N ILE A 61 4.07 -8.71 -15.83
CA ILE A 61 3.15 -8.74 -16.97
C ILE A 61 4.04 -8.46 -18.19
N GLN A 62 4.70 -9.51 -18.72
CA GLN A 62 5.18 -9.42 -20.10
C GLN A 62 3.92 -9.33 -20.95
N GLN A 63 3.64 -8.12 -21.43
CA GLN A 63 2.75 -7.91 -22.57
C GLN A 63 3.41 -8.48 -23.82
#